data_AF-A0A0C7QWF6-F1
#
_entry.id   AF-A0A0C7QWF6-F1
#
_cell.length_a   1.000
_cell.length_b   1.000
_cell.length_c   1.000
_cell.angle_alpha   90.00
_cell.angle_beta   90.00
_cell.angle_gamma   90.00
#
_symmetry.space_group_name_H-M   'P 1'
#
loop_
_entity.id
_entity.type
_entity.pdbx_description
1 polymer ?
#
loop_
_entity_poly.entity_id
_entity_poly.type
_entity_poly.pdbx_seq_one_letter_code
_entity_poly.pdbx_strand_id
1 'polypeptide(L)' 'MSNFNYIKGLYEDGFRCIYHNSDNNCHTVYLKNFDNEKSEVIELENTDEFNQLKDYMDTLKMQ' A
#
# COMPACT_ATOMS: atom_id res chain seq x y z
N MET A 1 11.16 -9.42 -6.95
CA MET A 1 11.49 -8.37 -5.94
C MET A 1 10.24 -8.23 -5.09
N SER A 2 10.34 -8.31 -3.76
CA SER A 2 9.11 -8.28 -2.94
C SER A 2 8.43 -6.92 -3.10
N ASN A 3 7.11 -6.96 -3.32
CA ASN A 3 6.29 -5.76 -3.49
C ASN A 3 6.38 -4.85 -2.25
N PHE A 4 6.73 -5.40 -1.08
CA PHE A 4 6.82 -4.65 0.17
C PHE A 4 7.81 -3.47 0.14
N ASN A 5 9.03 -3.67 -0.37
CA ASN A 5 10.03 -2.59 -0.41
C ASN A 5 9.62 -1.45 -1.36
N TYR A 6 8.94 -1.81 -2.45
CA TYR A 6 8.39 -0.83 -3.39
C TYR A 6 7.27 -0.01 -2.73
N ILE A 7 6.32 -0.67 -2.06
CA ILE A 7 5.23 0.02 -1.36
C ILE A 7 5.78 0.94 -0.27
N LYS A 8 6.76 0.48 0.50
CA LYS A 8 7.40 1.31 1.53
C LYS A 8 8.01 2.58 0.93
N GLY A 9 8.72 2.46 -0.20
CA GLY A 9 9.25 3.62 -0.92
C GLY A 9 8.16 4.62 -1.34
N LEU A 10 7.01 4.13 -1.82
CA LEU A 10 5.88 5.03 -2.15
C LEU A 10 5.37 5.78 -0.91
N TYR A 11 5.29 5.13 0.25
CA TYR A 11 4.89 5.79 1.49
C TYR A 11 5.91 6.86 1.95
N GLU A 12 7.20 6.59 1.79
CA GLU A 12 8.28 7.56 2.03
C GLU A 12 8.22 8.73 1.04
N ASP A 13 7.82 8.49 -0.21
CA ASP A 13 7.59 9.50 -1.25
C ASP A 13 6.27 10.29 -1.07
N GLY A 14 5.50 10.02 -0.01
CA GLY A 14 4.28 10.77 0.33
C GLY A 14 2.97 10.17 -0.22
N PHE A 15 3.01 9.01 -0.87
CA PHE A 15 1.78 8.30 -1.22
C PHE A 15 1.05 7.80 0.04
N ARG A 16 -0.27 7.80 -0.01
CA ARG A 16 -1.14 7.27 1.03
C ARG A 16 -2.20 6.38 0.42
N CYS A 17 -2.51 5.28 1.09
CA CYS A 17 -3.66 4.44 0.72
C CYS A 17 -4.95 5.23 0.88
N ILE A 18 -5.74 5.26 -0.19
CA ILE A 18 -7.06 5.89 -0.24
C ILE A 18 -8.18 4.85 -0.31
N TYR A 19 -7.86 3.64 -0.78
CA TYR A 19 -8.81 2.55 -0.91
C TYR A 19 -8.05 1.23 -1.06
N HIS A 20 -8.64 0.14 -0.56
CA HIS A 20 -8.16 -1.20 -0.86
C HIS A 20 -9.35 -2.15 -1.06
N ASN A 21 -9.18 -3.10 -1.97
CA ASN A 21 -10.12 -4.18 -2.23
C ASN A 21 -9.44 -5.53 -1.98
N SER A 22 -10.24 -6.54 -1.65
CA SER A 22 -9.79 -7.91 -1.43
C SER A 22 -10.73 -8.84 -2.17
N ASP A 23 -10.27 -9.46 -3.26
CA ASP A 23 -11.05 -10.42 -4.04
C ASP A 23 -10.21 -11.68 -4.31
N ASN A 24 -10.75 -12.86 -3.97
CA ASN A 24 -10.12 -14.17 -4.20
C ASN A 24 -8.62 -14.26 -3.89
N ASN A 25 -8.20 -13.86 -2.68
CA ASN A 25 -6.81 -13.79 -2.20
C ASN A 25 -5.89 -12.78 -2.91
N CYS A 26 -6.41 -12.01 -3.87
CA CYS A 26 -5.71 -10.86 -4.43
C CYS A 26 -6.19 -9.59 -3.73
N HIS A 27 -5.25 -8.81 -3.20
CA HIS A 27 -5.51 -7.54 -2.57
C HIS A 27 -5.05 -6.40 -3.49
N THR A 28 -5.98 -5.57 -3.94
CA THR A 28 -5.67 -4.38 -4.73
C THR A 28 -5.65 -3.17 -3.81
N VAL A 29 -4.54 -2.44 -3.77
CA VAL A 29 -4.35 -1.23 -2.96
C VAL A 29 -4.18 -0.03 -3.88
N TYR A 30 -4.98 1.00 -3.64
CA TYR A 30 -4.98 2.24 -4.38
C TYR A 30 -4.31 3.33 -3.56
N LEU A 31 -3.22 3.87 -4.08
CA LEU A 31 -2.39 4.88 -3.46
C LEU A 31 -2.55 6.21 -4.20
N LYS A 32 -2.59 7.31 -3.44
CA LYS A 32 -2.59 8.68 -3.97
C LYS A 32 -1.49 9.48 -3.26
N ASN A 33 -0.71 10.21 -4.04
CA ASN A 33 0.12 11.28 -3.54
C ASN A 33 -0.64 12.61 -3.78
N PHE A 34 -0.91 13.33 -2.70
CA PHE A 34 -1.68 14.57 -2.75
C PHE A 34 -0.83 15.79 -3.09
N ASP A 35 0.49 15.72 -2.94
CA ASP A 35 1.41 16.82 -3.23
C ASP A 35 1.68 16.98 -4.72
N ASN A 36 1.75 15.86 -5.45
CA ASN A 36 2.04 15.84 -6.88
C ASN A 36 0.91 15.24 -7.74
N GLU A 37 -0.24 14.97 -7.12
CA GLU A 37 -1.43 14.38 -7.73
C GLU A 37 -1.22 13.03 -8.45
N LYS A 38 -0.13 12.31 -8.20
CA LYS A 38 0.08 10.97 -8.77
C LYS A 38 -0.75 9.91 -8.06
N SER A 39 -1.12 8.87 -8.80
CA SER A 39 -1.82 7.71 -8.28
C SER A 39 -1.07 6.44 -8.67
N GLU A 40 -1.05 5.46 -7.78
CA GLU A 40 -0.46 4.14 -8.03
C GLU A 40 -1.43 3.04 -7.59
N VAL A 41 -1.39 1.90 -8.29
CA VAL A 41 -2.23 0.73 -7.99
C VAL A 41 -1.33 -0.48 -7.83
N ILE A 42 -1.52 -1.20 -6.72
CA ILE A 42 -0.67 -2.32 -6.35
C ILE A 42 -1.54 -3.53 -6.12
N GLU A 43 -1.18 -4.64 -6.75
CA GLU A 43 -1.83 -5.93 -6.58
C GLU A 43 -0.92 -6.84 -5.75
N LEU A 44 -1.48 -7.39 -4.69
CA LEU A 44 -0.81 -8.31 -3.78
C LEU A 44 -1.55 -9.64 -3.84
N GLU A 45 -0.96 -10.62 -4.52
CA GLU A 45 -1.50 -11.98 -4.65
C GLU A 45 -1.26 -12.84 -3.39
N ASN A 46 -0.52 -12.29 -2.42
CA ASN A 46 -0.17 -12.97 -1.18
C ASN A 46 -0.73 -12.22 0.03
N THR A 47 -1.57 -12.91 0.81
CA THR A 47 -2.15 -12.41 2.07
C THR A 47 -1.09 -11.97 3.08
N ASP A 48 0.07 -12.63 3.13
CA ASP A 48 1.15 -12.25 4.06
C ASP A 48 1.75 -10.88 3.71
N GLU A 49 1.94 -10.58 2.43
CA GLU A 49 2.42 -9.26 1.98
C GLU A 49 1.39 -8.16 2.29
N PHE A 50 0.10 -8.47 2.14
CA PHE A 50 -0.96 -7.56 2.52
C PHE A 50 -1.00 -7.29 4.03
N ASN A 51 -0.83 -8.33 4.85
CA ASN A 51 -0.77 -8.18 6.31
C ASN A 51 0.42 -7.33 6.73
N GLN A 52 1.62 -7.54 6.15
CA GLN A 52 2.79 -6.70 6.40
C GLN A 52 2.54 -5.23 6.02
N LEU A 53 1.89 -5.00 4.88
CA LEU A 53 1.51 -3.66 4.47
C LEU A 53 0.51 -3.03 5.45
N LYS A 54 -0.48 -3.79 5.90
CA LYS A 54 -1.49 -3.34 6.87
C LYS A 54 -0.85 -2.96 8.20
N ASP A 55 0.02 -3.81 8.74
CA ASP A 55 0.75 -3.54 9.97
C ASP A 55 1.59 -2.25 9.83
N TYR A 56 2.29 -2.09 8.71
CA TYR A 56 3.06 -0.88 8.43
C TYR A 56 2.16 0.38 8.38
N MET A 57 1.03 0.33 7.67
CA MET A 57 0.07 1.44 7.62
C MET A 57 -0.48 1.81 9.00
N ASP A 58 -0.74 0.82 9.85
CA ASP A 58 -1.28 1.04 11.20
C ASP A 58 -0.23 1.67 12.13
N THR A 59 1.06 1.33 11.98
CA THR A 59 2.14 2.02 12.73
C THR A 59 2.27 3.50 12.37
N LEU A 60 2.03 3.87 11.11
CA LEU A 60 2.09 5.27 10.65
C LEU A 60 0.93 6.12 11.17
N LYS A 61 -0.24 5.52 11.46
CA LYS A 61 -1.40 6.22 12.03
C LYS A 61 -1.25 6.54 13.52
N MET A 62 -0.32 5.89 14.22
CA MET A 62 -0.08 6.08 15.65
C MET A 62 0.98 7.15 15.96
N GLN A 63 1.44 7.92 14.97
CA GLN A 63 2.32 9.08 15.13
C GLN A 63 1.55 10.39 14.97
#